data_AF-A0A1G2PE40-F1
#
_entry.id   AF-A0A1G2PE40-F1
#
_cell.length_a   1.000
_cell.length_b   1.000
_cell.length_c   1.000
_cell.angle_alpha   90.00
_cell.angle_beta   90.00
_cell.angle_gamma   90.00
#
_symmetry.space_group_name_H-M   'P 1'
#
loop_
_entity.id
_entity.type
_entity.pdbx_description
1 polymer ?
#
loop_
_entity_poly.entity_id
_entity_poly.type
_entity_poly.pdbx_seq_one_letter_code
_entity_poly.pdbx_strand_id
1 'polypeptide(L)'
;MALRAHKFIAVKFLRSASLDRITDINKNLGATFEFVIATDLYLLSLVPDAFIAEIIKKYRALPEVVFAHEIAPRYLAHATQGGR
;
A
#
# COMPACT_ATOMS: atom_id res chain seq x y z
N MET A 1 12.51 -22.49 -7.07
CA MET A 1 11.28 -21.82 -6.57
C MET A 1 11.55 -20.33 -6.53
N ALA A 2 11.02 -19.56 -7.48
CA ALA A 2 11.19 -18.11 -7.46
C ALA A 2 10.39 -17.53 -6.29
N LEU A 3 11.05 -16.81 -5.37
CA LEU A 3 10.36 -15.91 -4.45
C LEU A 3 9.47 -15.02 -5.32
N ARG A 4 8.15 -15.24 -5.31
CA ARG A 4 7.22 -14.29 -5.90
C ARG A 4 7.45 -12.99 -5.15
N ALA A 5 8.06 -12.01 -5.81
CA ALA A 5 8.42 -10.75 -5.18
C ALA A 5 7.16 -10.17 -4.54
N HIS A 6 7.14 -10.06 -3.22
CA HIS A 6 6.06 -9.38 -2.52
C HIS A 6 5.99 -7.95 -3.05
N LYS A 7 4.80 -7.53 -3.46
CA LYS A 7 4.56 -6.22 -4.06
C LYS A 7 3.96 -5.33 -3.00
N PHE A 8 4.58 -4.17 -2.79
CA PHE A 8 4.15 -3.22 -1.77
C PHE A 8 3.85 -1.87 -2.40
N ILE A 9 2.84 -1.21 -1.84
CA ILE A 9 2.48 0.15 -2.21
C ILE A 9 2.34 0.99 -0.94
N ALA A 10 2.76 2.25 -1.03
CA ALA A 10 2.46 3.26 -0.02
C ALA A 10 1.29 4.09 -0.52
N VAL A 11 0.23 4.18 0.29
CA VAL A 11 -0.98 4.94 -0.04
C VAL A 11 -1.27 5.94 1.06
N LYS A 12 -1.40 7.22 0.66
CA LYS A 12 -1.81 8.30 1.54
C LYS A 12 -3.28 8.64 1.27
N PHE A 13 -4.10 8.53 2.31
CA PHE A 13 -5.50 8.93 2.26
C PHE A 13 -5.69 10.35 2.79
N LEU A 14 -6.83 10.95 2.50
CA LEU A 14 -7.28 12.18 3.14
C LEU A 14 -7.60 11.91 4.61
N ARG A 15 -7.31 12.89 5.48
CA ARG A 15 -7.66 12.85 6.91
C ARG A 15 -9.14 12.65 7.20
N SER A 16 -9.99 13.07 6.27
CA SER A 16 -11.44 12.93 6.38
C SER A 16 -11.94 11.53 6.01
N ALA A 17 -11.10 10.66 5.43
CA ALA A 17 -11.50 9.31 5.08
C ALA A 17 -11.60 8.44 6.34
N SER A 18 -12.75 7.81 6.56
CA SER A 18 -12.93 6.88 7.70
C SER A 18 -12.14 5.59 7.49
N LEU A 19 -11.71 4.97 8.59
CA LEU A 19 -10.99 3.69 8.55
C LEU A 19 -11.80 2.58 7.87
N ASP A 20 -13.11 2.53 8.07
CA ASP A 20 -13.99 1.58 7.38
C ASP A 20 -13.92 1.75 5.87
N ARG A 21 -14.01 3.00 5.40
CA ARG A 21 -13.94 3.32 3.97
C ARG A 21 -12.59 2.93 3.37
N ILE A 22 -11.50 3.22 4.07
CA ILE A 22 -10.14 2.84 3.64
C ILE A 22 -10.03 1.31 3.57
N THR A 23 -10.58 0.60 4.55
CA THR A 23 -10.59 -0.87 4.59
C THR A 23 -11.35 -1.47 3.41
N ASP A 24 -12.53 -0.93 3.08
CA ASP A 24 -13.31 -1.35 1.92
C ASP A 24 -12.57 -1.10 0.60
N ILE A 25 -11.95 0.07 0.44
CA ILE A 25 -11.14 0.40 -0.75
C ILE A 25 -10.01 -0.62 -0.91
N ASN A 26 -9.26 -0.88 0.16
CA ASN A 26 -8.12 -1.78 0.12
C ASN A 26 -8.56 -3.21 -0.22
N LYS A 27 -9.64 -3.69 0.39
CA LYS A 27 -10.23 -5.01 0.11
C LYS A 27 -10.66 -5.13 -1.36
N ASN A 28 -11.32 -4.11 -1.90
CA ASN A 28 -11.76 -4.09 -3.31
C ASN A 28 -10.59 -4.07 -4.31
N LEU A 29 -9.44 -3.53 -3.90
CA LEU A 29 -8.24 -3.46 -4.73
C LEU A 29 -7.28 -4.65 -4.50
N GLY A 30 -7.66 -5.62 -3.67
CA GLY A 30 -6.82 -6.78 -3.35
C GLY A 30 -5.55 -6.40 -2.59
N ALA A 31 -5.63 -5.35 -1.77
CA ALA A 31 -4.56 -4.86 -0.93
C ALA A 31 -4.82 -5.20 0.54
N THR A 32 -3.77 -5.57 1.25
CA THR A 32 -3.80 -5.90 2.68
C THR A 32 -2.99 -4.87 3.45
N PHE A 33 -3.49 -4.43 4.60
CA PHE A 33 -2.76 -3.54 5.49
C PHE A 33 -1.58 -4.27 6.12
N GLU A 34 -0.38 -3.71 5.97
CA GLU A 34 0.82 -4.20 6.64
C GLU A 34 1.13 -3.35 7.87
N PHE A 35 1.32 -2.04 7.69
CA PHE A 35 1.57 -1.11 8.79
C PHE A 35 1.30 0.35 8.42
N VAL A 36 1.20 1.20 9.45
CA VAL A 36 1.07 2.65 9.33
C VAL A 36 2.45 3.28 9.33
N ILE A 37 2.80 4.02 8.27
CA ILE A 37 4.09 4.73 8.16
C ILE A 37 4.02 6.07 8.91
N ALA A 38 2.92 6.79 8.71
CA ALA A 38 2.63 8.08 9.35
C ALA A 38 1.11 8.31 9.38
N THR A 39 0.65 9.41 9.99
CA THR A 39 -0.77 9.78 9.96
C THR A 39 -1.27 9.80 8.51
N ASP A 40 -2.33 9.04 8.26
CA ASP A 40 -2.99 8.90 6.95
C ASP A 40 -2.13 8.24 5.85
N LEU A 41 -0.95 7.69 6.17
CA LEU A 41 -0.05 7.03 5.23
C LEU A 41 0.18 5.57 5.63
N TYR A 42 -0.19 4.66 4.75
CA TYR A 42 -0.21 3.22 5.01
C TYR A 42 0.68 2.49 4.01
N LEU A 43 1.40 1.48 4.49
CA LEU A 43 1.98 0.47 3.64
C LEU A 43 0.99 -0.67 3.47
N LEU A 44 0.73 -1.02 2.21
CA LEU A 44 -0.14 -2.11 1.83
C LEU A 44 0.66 -3.14 1.03
N SER A 45 0.40 -4.43 1.28
CA SER A 45 0.84 -5.51 0.42
C SER A 45 -0.24 -5.85 -0.60
N LEU A 46 0.18 -6.28 -1.78
CA LEU A 46 -0.70 -6.72 -2.84
C LEU A 46 -0.57 -8.22 -3.06
N VAL A 47 -1.63 -8.84 -3.59
CA VAL A 47 -1.55 -10.24 -4.03
C VAL A 47 -0.44 -10.43 -5.07
N PRO A 48 0.28 -11.57 -5.11
CA PRO A 48 1.47 -11.73 -5.94
C PRO A 48 1.23 -11.46 -7.44
N ASP A 49 0.06 -11.84 -7.93
CA ASP A 49 -0.33 -11.71 -9.34
C ASP A 49 -0.92 -10.33 -9.67
N ALA A 50 -0.95 -9.39 -8.71
CA ALA A 50 -1.46 -8.04 -8.89
C ALA A 50 -0.61 -7.21 -9.86
N PHE A 51 -1.27 -6.47 -10.75
CA PHE A 51 -0.61 -5.51 -11.62
C PHE A 51 -0.52 -4.13 -10.95
N ILE A 52 0.66 -3.81 -10.39
CA ILE A 52 0.86 -2.63 -9.52
C ILE A 52 0.43 -1.34 -10.20
N ALA A 53 0.81 -1.14 -11.47
CA ALA A 53 0.52 0.08 -12.20
C ALA A 53 -0.99 0.34 -12.33
N GLU A 54 -1.79 -0.71 -12.56
CA GLU A 54 -3.25 -0.60 -12.60
C GLU A 54 -3.85 -0.31 -11.23
N ILE A 55 -3.35 -0.95 -10.18
CA ILE A 55 -3.81 -0.70 -8.81
C ILE A 55 -3.50 0.73 -8.38
N ILE A 56 -2.29 1.24 -8.64
CA ILE A 56 -1.93 2.64 -8.39
C ILE A 56 -2.87 3.58 -9.16
N LYS A 57 -3.19 3.27 -10.42
CA LYS A 57 -4.14 4.05 -11.21
C LYS A 57 -5.53 4.06 -10.58
N LYS A 58 -6.01 2.91 -10.08
CA LYS A 58 -7.29 2.80 -9.38
C LYS A 58 -7.29 3.62 -8.08
N TYR A 59 -6.24 3.55 -7.27
CA TYR A 59 -6.12 4.38 -6.07
C TYR A 59 -6.14 5.87 -6.40
N ARG A 60 -5.35 6.32 -7.39
CA ARG A 60 -5.30 7.74 -7.79
C ARG A 60 -6.60 8.28 -8.38
N ALA A 61 -7.50 7.39 -8.82
CA ALA A 61 -8.82 7.78 -9.31
C ALA A 61 -9.82 8.02 -8.16
N LEU A 62 -9.49 7.63 -6.93
CA LEU A 62 -10.35 7.82 -5.77
C LEU A 62 -10.13 9.21 -5.16
N PRO A 63 -11.20 9.99 -4.89
CA PRO A 63 -11.07 11.31 -4.28
C PRO A 63 -10.48 11.27 -2.86
N GLU A 64 -10.59 10.12 -2.17
CA GLU A 64 -10.06 9.90 -0.83
C GLU A 64 -8.53 9.71 -0.81
N VAL A 65 -7.88 9.55 -1.96
CA VAL A 65 -6.44 9.24 -2.06
C VAL A 65 -5.68 10.47 -2.51
N VAL A 66 -4.74 10.91 -1.67
CA VAL A 66 -3.82 12.01 -2.00
C VAL A 66 -2.66 11.51 -2.84
N PHE A 67 -2.17 10.30 -2.55
CA PHE A 67 -0.97 9.76 -3.15
C PHE A 67 -0.97 8.23 -3.11
N ALA A 68 -0.47 7.61 -4.17
CA ALA A 68 -0.18 6.18 -4.22
C ALA A 68 1.08 5.92 -5.04
N HIS A 69 2.00 5.11 -4.50
CA HIS A 69 3.27 4.78 -5.14
C HIS A 69 3.77 3.38 -4.81
N GLU A 70 4.49 2.79 -5.74
CA GLU A 70 5.15 1.49 -5.56
C GLU A 70 6.34 1.63 -4.63
N ILE A 71 6.46 0.70 -3.68
CA ILE A 71 7.64 0.61 -2.82
C ILE A 71 8.44 -0.61 -3.26
N ALA A 72 9.64 -0.36 -3.79
CA ALA A 72 10.52 -1.47 -4.17
C ALA A 72 10.94 -2.27 -2.92
N PRO A 73 10.94 -3.61 -2.96
CA PRO A 73 11.23 -4.46 -1.80
C PRO A 73 12.57 -4.15 -1.12
N ARG A 74 13.56 -3.63 -1.88
CA ARG A 74 14.88 -3.23 -1.39
C ARG A 74 14.82 -2.18 -0.27
N TYR A 75 13.78 -1.34 -0.23
CA TYR A 75 13.64 -0.30 0.78
C TYR A 75 13.07 -0.83 2.10
N LEU A 76 12.39 -1.98 2.10
CA LEU A 76 11.86 -2.59 3.31
C LEU A 76 12.95 -3.31 4.12
N ALA A 77 13.96 -3.88 3.46
CA ALA A 77 15.08 -4.56 4.13
C ALA A 77 15.90 -3.62 5.03
N HIS A 78 15.93 -2.31 4.73
CA HIS A 78 16.61 -1.32 5.55
C HIS A 78 15.76 -0.81 6.72
N ALA A 79 14.43 -0.86 6.62
CA ALA A 79 13.53 -0.42 7.69
C ALA A 79 13.51 -1.41 8.88
N THR A 80 13.77 -2.70 8.63
CA THR A 80 13.81 -3.74 9.66
C THR A 80 15.18 -3.95 10.33
N GLN A 81 16.25 -3.32 9.85
CA GLN A 81 17.62 -3.52 10.39
C GLN A 81 18.10 -2.41 11.36
N GLY A 82 17.33 -1.34 11.58
CA GLY A 82 17.70 -0.24 12.48
C GLY A 82 17.26 -0.40 13.93
N GLY A 83 16.82 -1.59 14.34
CA GLY A 83 16.27 -1.85 15.67
C GLY A 83 17.08 -2.90 16.44
N ARG A 84 18.33 -2.60 16.77
CA ARG A 84 19.04 -3.15 17.93
C ARG A 84 20.32 -2.37 18.23
#